data_AF-A0A7V3PWX7-F1
#
_entry.id   AF-A0A7V3PWX7-F1
#
_cell.length_a   1.000
_cell.length_b   1.000
_cell.length_c   1.000
_cell.angle_alpha   90.00
_cell.angle_beta   90.00
_cell.angle_gamma   90.00
#
_symmetry.space_group_name_H-M   'P 1'
#
loop_
_entity.id
_entity.type
_entity.pdbx_description
1 polymer ?
#
loop_
_entity_poly.entity_id
_entity_poly.type
_entity_poly.pdbx_seq_one_letter_code
_entity_poly.pdbx_strand_id
1 'polypeptide(L)'
;EIDALKTMGISAMQFLVLPRVLALVVMMPLLTLYSNLMGILGGYVVGILMFGLNPVEYFTRTQQAVALNNLWVGIVHSFVFGLIVAISGCFKGMHCERNAAGVGKATTQAVVFAITSIVIATAIITYLCHLLKV
;
A
#
# COMPACT_ATOMS: atom_id res chain seq x y z
N GLU A 1 1.28 1.54 28.53
CA GLU A 1 2.07 2.43 27.65
C GLU A 1 1.34 3.72 27.30
N ILE A 2 0.20 3.65 26.59
CA ILE A 2 -0.55 4.88 26.22
C ILE A 2 -0.94 5.72 27.45
N ASP A 3 -1.43 5.09 28.52
CA ASP A 3 -1.75 5.80 29.77
C ASP A 3 -0.51 6.39 30.45
N ALA A 4 0.65 5.73 30.37
CA ALA A 4 1.90 6.22 30.94
C ALA A 4 2.44 7.45 30.17
N LEU A 5 2.30 7.46 28.84
CA LEU A 5 2.60 8.64 28.02
C LEU A 5 1.66 9.80 28.37
N LYS A 6 0.38 9.50 28.61
CA LYS A 6 -0.61 10.51 28.99
C LYS A 6 -0.35 11.09 30.39
N THR A 7 0.12 10.29 31.35
CA THR A 7 0.52 10.79 32.68
C THR A 7 1.79 11.63 32.64
N MET A 8 2.68 11.42 31.66
CA MET A 8 3.86 12.27 31.41
C MET A 8 3.55 13.56 30.65
N GLY A 9 2.27 13.82 30.31
CA GLY A 9 1.86 15.00 29.55
C GLY A 9 2.22 14.95 28.05
N ILE A 10 2.68 13.80 27.54
CA ILE A 10 3.08 13.64 26.14
C ILE A 10 1.89 13.14 25.32
N SER A 11 1.65 13.77 24.17
CA SER A 11 0.65 13.32 23.20
C SER A 11 1.05 11.97 22.60
N ALA A 12 0.38 10.90 23.01
CA ALA A 12 0.59 9.55 22.46
C ALA A 12 0.35 9.49 20.94
N MET A 13 -0.51 10.36 20.40
CA MET A 13 -0.77 10.49 18.97
C MET A 13 0.47 10.95 18.21
N GLN A 14 1.09 12.04 18.67
CA GLN A 14 2.25 12.62 17.99
C GLN A 14 3.50 11.75 18.17
N PHE A 15 3.66 11.13 19.35
CA PHE A 15 4.88 10.38 19.65
C PHE A 15 4.86 8.95 19.08
N LEU A 16 3.69 8.31 19.00
CA LEU A 16 3.58 6.90 18.60
C LEU A 16 3.04 6.72 17.18
N VAL A 17 2.03 7.50 16.79
CA VAL A 17 1.31 7.30 15.51
C VAL A 17 2.01 8.04 14.36
N LEU A 18 2.40 9.29 14.56
CA LEU A 18 3.04 10.12 13.53
C LEU A 18 4.29 9.46 12.89
N PRO A 19 5.29 8.97 13.65
CA PRO A 19 6.47 8.34 13.04
C PRO A 19 6.13 7.04 12.31
N ARG A 20 5.14 6.26 12.79
CA ARG A 20 4.70 5.02 12.15
C ARG A 20 3.99 5.28 10.83
N VAL A 21 3.14 6.30 10.78
CA VAL A 21 2.43 6.71 9.56
C VAL A 21 3.43 7.20 8.52
N LEU A 22 4.37 8.07 8.89
CA LEU A 22 5.42 8.54 7.97
C LEU A 22 6.26 7.39 7.42
N ALA A 23 6.68 6.46 8.29
CA ALA A 23 7.45 5.29 7.86
C ALA A 23 6.67 4.42 6.86
N LEU A 24 5.39 4.14 7.10
CA LEU A 24 4.55 3.34 6.19
C LEU A 24 4.27 4.05 4.86
N VAL A 25 4.03 5.36 4.90
CA VAL A 25 3.78 6.16 3.69
C VAL A 25 5.01 6.19 2.78
N VAL A 26 6.22 6.23 3.35
CA VAL A 26 7.47 6.19 2.57
C VAL A 26 7.83 4.76 2.13
N MET A 27 7.57 3.75 2.96
CA MET A 27 7.92 2.36 2.63
C MET A 27 7.00 1.74 1.57
N MET A 28 5.73 2.12 1.54
CA MET A 28 4.78 1.58 0.55
C MET A 28 5.17 1.80 -0.92
N PRO A 29 5.53 3.02 -1.39
CA PRO A 29 5.97 3.21 -2.77
C PRO A 29 7.28 2.47 -3.11
N LEU A 30 8.18 2.28 -2.14
CA LEU A 30 9.38 1.47 -2.33
C LEU A 30 9.02 -0.02 -2.53
N LEU A 31 8.09 -0.53 -1.72
CA LEU A 31 7.60 -1.91 -1.84
C LEU A 31 6.86 -2.15 -3.15
N THR A 32 6.07 -1.18 -3.62
CA THR A 32 5.35 -1.34 -4.90
C THR A 32 6.29 -1.29 -6.09
N LEU A 33 7.32 -0.44 -6.07
CA LEU A 33 8.36 -0.44 -7.10
C LEU A 33 9.06 -1.81 -7.16
N TYR A 34 9.45 -2.34 -5.99
CA TYR A 34 10.06 -3.67 -5.90
C TYR A 34 9.13 -4.78 -6.41
N SER A 35 7.86 -4.74 -6.02
CA SER A 35 6.84 -5.70 -6.48
C SER A 35 6.65 -5.66 -7.99
N ASN A 36 6.64 -4.47 -8.60
CA ASN A 36 6.54 -4.31 -10.05
C ASN A 36 7.76 -4.91 -10.78
N LEU A 37 8.98 -4.67 -10.27
CA LEU A 37 10.19 -5.27 -10.84
C LEU A 37 10.16 -6.80 -10.76
N MET A 38 9.79 -7.35 -9.60
CA MET A 38 9.66 -8.79 -9.42
C MET A 38 8.53 -9.39 -10.28
N GLY A 39 7.43 -8.65 -10.48
CA GLY A 39 6.35 -9.04 -11.38
C GLY A 39 6.80 -9.13 -12.84
N ILE A 40 7.57 -8.16 -13.32
CA ILE A 40 8.14 -8.17 -14.68
C ILE A 40 9.12 -9.34 -14.85
N LEU A 41 9.99 -9.57 -13.86
CA LEU A 41 10.93 -10.70 -13.89
C LEU A 41 10.21 -12.05 -13.84
N GLY A 42 9.18 -12.19 -13.02
CA GLY A 42 8.34 -13.39 -12.98
C GLY A 42 7.65 -13.65 -14.32
N GLY A 43 7.10 -12.60 -14.94
CA GLY A 43 6.51 -12.66 -16.27
C GLY A 43 7.53 -13.04 -17.35
N TYR A 44 8.76 -12.56 -17.25
CA TYR A 44 9.86 -12.90 -18.17
C TYR A 44 10.23 -14.39 -18.09
N VAL A 45 10.40 -14.92 -16.87
CA VAL A 45 10.74 -16.33 -16.66
C VAL A 45 9.65 -17.24 -17.22
N VAL A 46 8.38 -16.96 -16.92
CA VAL A 46 7.25 -17.76 -17.41
C VAL A 46 7.09 -17.60 -18.93
N GLY A 47 7.24 -16.40 -19.48
CA GLY A 47 7.14 -16.13 -20.91
C GLY A 47 8.16 -16.89 -21.75
N ILE A 48 9.38 -17.06 -21.25
CA ILE A 48 10.42 -17.82 -21.95
C ILE A 48 10.24 -19.32 -21.74
N LEU A 49 10.05 -19.79 -20.50
CA LEU A 49 9.98 -21.23 -20.22
C LEU A 49 8.72 -21.89 -20.80
N MET A 50 7.57 -21.23 -20.71
CA MET A 50 6.29 -21.84 -21.07
C MET A 50 5.85 -21.52 -22.49
N PHE A 51 6.11 -20.29 -22.97
CA PHE A 51 5.65 -19.84 -24.28
C PHE A 51 6.74 -19.82 -25.35
N GLY A 52 8.02 -20.06 -24.99
CA GLY A 52 9.13 -20.08 -25.94
C GLY A 52 9.36 -18.74 -26.64
N LEU A 53 8.91 -17.63 -26.06
CA LEU A 53 9.05 -16.29 -26.62
C LEU A 53 10.52 -15.90 -26.71
N ASN A 54 10.89 -15.22 -27.80
CA ASN A 54 12.22 -14.64 -27.93
C ASN A 54 12.40 -13.54 -26.86
N PRO A 55 13.49 -13.53 -26.08
CA PRO A 55 13.74 -12.51 -25.06
C PRO A 55 13.62 -11.08 -25.59
N VAL A 56 14.07 -10.83 -26.83
CA VAL A 56 14.01 -9.51 -27.47
C VAL A 56 12.58 -9.07 -27.75
N GLU A 57 11.71 -10.00 -28.13
CA GLU A 57 10.30 -9.72 -28.40
C GLU A 57 9.54 -9.43 -27.11
N TYR A 58 9.83 -10.16 -26.04
CA TYR A 58 9.27 -9.88 -24.70
C TYR A 58 9.60 -8.46 -24.23
N PHE A 59 10.87 -8.05 -24.29
CA PHE A 59 11.26 -6.70 -23.86
C PHE A 59 10.60 -5.60 -24.70
N THR A 60 10.51 -5.80 -26.01
CA THR A 60 9.88 -4.84 -26.92
C THR A 60 8.39 -4.67 -26.62
N ARG A 61 7.66 -5.77 -26.38
CA ARG A 61 6.24 -5.73 -26.04
C ARG A 61 5.99 -5.15 -24.66
N THR A 62 6.81 -5.50 -23.68
CA THR A 62 6.73 -4.96 -22.32
C THR A 62 6.99 -3.45 -22.31
N GLN A 63 7.97 -2.97 -23.07
CA GLN A 63 8.25 -1.52 -23.19
C GLN A 63 7.10 -0.76 -23.87
N GLN A 64 6.44 -1.37 -24.86
CA GLN A 64 5.26 -0.77 -25.51
C GLN A 64 4.02 -0.75 -24.59
N ALA A 65 3.84 -1.77 -23.76
CA ALA A 65 2.70 -1.88 -22.85
C ALA A 65 2.86 -1.03 -21.57
N VAL A 66 4.10 -0.90 -21.07
CA VAL A 66 4.41 -0.15 -19.85
C VAL A 66 4.84 1.27 -20.21
N ALA A 67 3.85 2.15 -20.40
CA ALA A 67 4.11 3.58 -20.53
C ALA A 67 4.64 4.16 -19.22
N LEU A 68 5.52 5.19 -19.31
CA LEU A 68 5.99 5.94 -18.13
C LEU A 68 4.83 6.50 -17.28
N ASN A 69 3.69 6.76 -17.92
CA ASN A 69 2.49 7.24 -17.26
C ASN A 69 1.95 6.25 -16.22
N ASN A 70 1.97 4.95 -16.54
CA ASN A 70 1.51 3.89 -15.64
C ASN A 70 2.36 3.82 -14.37
N LEU A 71 3.67 4.11 -14.48
CA LEU A 71 4.56 4.17 -13.32
C LEU A 71 4.19 5.34 -12.40
N TRP A 72 3.95 6.52 -12.96
CA TRP A 72 3.61 7.70 -12.16
C TRP A 72 2.28 7.52 -11.43
N VAL A 73 1.26 7.02 -12.15
CA VAL A 73 -0.04 6.69 -11.58
C VAL A 73 0.10 5.63 -10.48
N GLY A 74 0.90 4.59 -10.70
CA GLY A 74 1.16 3.54 -9.72
C GLY A 74 1.83 4.05 -8.43
N ILE A 75 2.80 4.96 -8.54
CA ILE A 75 3.47 5.56 -7.37
C ILE A 75 2.46 6.39 -6.56
N VAL A 76 1.64 7.22 -7.23
CA VAL A 76 0.61 8.02 -6.55
C VAL A 76 -0.38 7.13 -5.80
N HIS A 77 -0.84 6.04 -6.41
CA HIS A 77 -1.72 5.07 -5.73
C HIS A 77 -1.04 4.47 -4.49
N SER A 78 0.24 4.11 -4.61
CA SER A 78 1.01 3.50 -3.52
C SER A 78 1.11 4.40 -2.29
N PHE A 79 1.31 5.71 -2.49
CA PHE A 79 1.29 6.69 -1.41
C PHE A 79 -0.06 6.76 -0.69
N VAL A 80 -1.16 6.79 -1.46
CA VAL A 80 -2.51 6.85 -0.89
C VAL A 80 -2.83 5.57 -0.11
N PHE A 81 -2.47 4.40 -0.63
CA PHE A 81 -2.66 3.13 0.05
C PHE A 81 -1.86 3.04 1.35
N GLY A 82 -0.62 3.52 1.35
CA GLY A 82 0.18 3.57 2.58
C GLY A 82 -0.41 4.45 3.67
N LEU A 83 -0.99 5.59 3.28
CA LEU A 83 -1.69 6.47 4.21
C LEU A 83 -2.94 5.79 4.80
N ILE A 84 -3.76 5.17 3.94
CA ILE A 84 -4.99 4.48 4.35
C ILE A 84 -4.69 3.34 5.32
N VAL A 85 -3.70 2.50 5.00
CA VAL A 85 -3.30 1.37 5.86
C VAL A 85 -2.78 1.86 7.21
N ALA A 86 -1.93 2.88 7.20
CA ALA A 86 -1.34 3.40 8.42
C ALA A 86 -2.38 4.02 9.36
N ILE A 87 -3.30 4.83 8.81
CA ILE A 87 -4.37 5.46 9.59
C ILE A 87 -5.34 4.39 10.11
N SER A 88 -5.78 3.45 9.27
CA SER A 88 -6.71 2.40 9.66
C SER A 88 -6.16 1.52 10.78
N GLY A 89 -4.88 1.13 10.67
CA GLY A 89 -4.19 0.34 11.68
C GLY A 89 -4.02 1.10 13.01
N CYS A 90 -3.55 2.36 12.96
CA CYS A 90 -3.36 3.15 14.17
C CYS A 90 -4.70 3.49 14.85
N PHE A 91 -5.72 3.84 14.07
CA PHE A 91 -7.04 4.18 14.58
C PHE A 91 -7.64 3.00 15.36
N LYS A 92 -7.65 1.82 14.76
CA LYS A 92 -8.23 0.64 15.40
C LYS A 92 -7.37 0.10 16.54
N GLY A 93 -6.06 0.23 16.43
CA GLY A 93 -5.11 -0.12 17.49
C GLY A 93 -5.23 0.75 18.74
N MET A 94 -5.60 2.03 18.61
CA MET A 94 -5.83 2.92 19.76
C MET A 94 -7.19 2.72 20.44
N HIS A 95 -8.18 2.20 19.72
CA HIS A 95 -9.54 1.98 20.24
C HIS A 95 -9.80 0.52 20.65
N CYS A 96 -8.75 -0.29 20.81
CA CYS A 96 -8.91 -1.68 21.20
C CYS A 96 -9.19 -1.83 22.71
N GLU A 97 -9.93 -2.87 23.06
CA GLU A 97 -10.10 -3.24 24.48
C GLU A 97 -8.79 -3.75 25.06
N ARG A 98 -8.57 -3.51 26.36
CA ARG A 98 -7.31 -3.82 27.07
C ARG A 98 -7.13 -5.32 27.39
N ASN A 99 -7.69 -6.19 26.55
CA ASN A 99 -7.67 -7.65 26.69
C ASN A 99 -7.10 -8.30 25.43
N ALA A 100 -6.43 -9.45 25.57
CA ALA A 100 -5.81 -10.16 24.44
C ALA A 100 -6.81 -10.48 23.30
N ALA A 101 -8.03 -10.88 23.65
CA ALA A 101 -9.10 -11.12 22.68
C ALA A 101 -9.56 -9.83 21.96
N GLY A 102 -9.53 -8.69 22.66
CA GLY A 102 -9.87 -7.39 22.10
C GLY A 102 -8.87 -6.92 21.05
N VAL A 103 -7.58 -7.20 21.26
CA VAL A 103 -6.52 -6.90 20.28
C VAL A 103 -6.72 -7.69 18.98
N GLY A 104 -7.05 -8.98 19.08
CA GLY A 104 -7.34 -9.81 17.89
C GLY A 104 -8.58 -9.34 17.12
N LYS A 105 -9.64 -8.92 17.82
CA LYS A 105 -10.83 -8.32 17.18
C LYS A 105 -10.50 -6.97 16.53
N ALA A 106 -9.69 -6.15 17.18
CA ALA A 106 -9.29 -4.86 16.63
C ALA A 106 -8.41 -5.03 15.38
N THR A 107 -7.47 -5.97 15.35
CA THR A 107 -6.63 -6.21 14.16
C THR A 107 -7.44 -6.69 12.97
N THR A 108 -8.36 -7.65 13.17
CA THR A 108 -9.25 -8.12 12.08
C THR A 108 -10.14 -7.01 11.54
N GLN A 109 -10.74 -6.20 12.42
CA GLN A 109 -11.52 -5.04 12.01
C GLN A 109 -10.67 -3.98 11.29
N ALA A 110 -9.41 -3.78 11.71
CA ALA A 110 -8.48 -2.88 11.04
C ALA A 110 -8.18 -3.32 9.60
N VAL A 111 -7.93 -4.61 9.40
CA VAL A 111 -7.63 -5.19 8.08
C VAL A 111 -8.84 -5.08 7.16
N VAL A 112 -10.02 -5.45 7.63
CA VAL A 112 -11.26 -5.33 6.82
C VAL A 112 -11.51 -3.88 6.43
N PHE A 113 -11.39 -2.93 7.37
CA PHE A 113 -11.56 -1.51 7.08
C PHE A 113 -10.50 -0.97 6.11
N ALA A 114 -9.25 -1.40 6.25
CA ALA A 114 -8.17 -1.03 5.34
C ALA A 114 -8.42 -1.56 3.92
N ILE A 115 -8.78 -2.83 3.76
CA ILE A 115 -9.01 -3.42 2.43
C ILE A 115 -10.21 -2.76 1.74
N THR A 116 -11.33 -2.55 2.44
CA THR A 116 -12.51 -1.91 1.85
C THR A 116 -12.23 -0.46 1.46
N SER A 117 -11.54 0.31 2.30
CA SER A 117 -11.15 1.69 1.98
C SER A 117 -10.14 1.76 0.83
N ILE A 118 -9.21 0.81 0.72
CA ILE A 118 -8.29 0.70 -0.43
C ILE A 118 -9.09 0.47 -1.72
N VAL A 119 -10.07 -0.44 -1.74
CA VAL A 119 -10.88 -0.71 -2.94
C VAL A 119 -11.66 0.53 -3.37
N ILE A 120 -12.28 1.23 -2.42
CA ILE A 120 -13.03 2.47 -2.70
C ILE A 120 -12.08 3.56 -3.21
N ALA A 121 -10.93 3.76 -2.56
CA ALA A 121 -9.94 4.74 -2.99
C ALA A 121 -9.41 4.41 -4.39
N THR A 122 -9.16 3.13 -4.67
CA THR A 122 -8.70 2.68 -6.00
C THR A 122 -9.73 3.02 -7.07
N ALA A 123 -11.02 2.75 -6.83
CA ALA A 123 -12.09 3.07 -7.77
C ALA A 123 -12.16 4.57 -8.07
N ILE A 124 -12.06 5.42 -7.04
CA ILE A 124 -12.07 6.88 -7.18
C ILE A 124 -10.86 7.36 -7.97
N ILE A 125 -9.65 6.92 -7.61
CA ILE A 125 -8.41 7.37 -8.28
C ILE A 125 -8.38 6.88 -9.73
N THR A 126 -8.82 5.64 -9.98
CA THR A 126 -8.89 5.07 -11.33
C THR A 126 -9.86 5.85 -12.20
N TYR A 127 -11.05 6.15 -11.68
CA TYR A 127 -12.04 6.96 -12.39
C TYR A 127 -11.52 8.36 -12.70
N LEU A 128 -10.84 9.00 -11.73
CA LEU A 128 -10.22 10.31 -11.92
C LEU A 128 -9.12 10.29 -12.99
N CYS A 129 -8.28 9.26 -12.99
CA CYS A 129 -7.19 9.08 -13.96
C CYS A 129 -7.74 8.91 -15.38
N HIS A 130 -8.79 8.08 -15.52
CA HIS A 130 -9.49 7.88 -16.78
C HIS A 130 -10.10 9.20 -17.31
N LEU A 131 -10.67 10.03 -16.42
CA LEU A 131 -11.23 11.34 -16.79
C LEU A 131 -10.14 12.32 -17.28
N LEU A 132 -8.93 12.23 -16.72
CA LEU A 132 -7.78 13.05 -17.09
C LEU A 132 -7.07 12.59 -18.38
N LYS A 133 -7.53 11.52 -19.05
CA LYS A 133 -6.88 10.90 -20.24
C LYS A 133 -5.40 10.58 -19.99
N VAL A 134 -5.09 10.16 -18.77
CA VAL A 134 -3.79 9.68 -18.31
C VAL A 134 -3.89 8.17 -18.14
#